data_AF-A0A933MH82-F1
#
_entry.id   AF-A0A933MH82-F1
#
_cell.length_a   1.000
_cell.length_b   1.000
_cell.length_c   1.000
_cell.angle_alpha   90.00
_cell.angle_beta   90.00
_cell.angle_gamma   90.00
#
_symmetry.space_group_name_H-M   'P 1'
#
loop_
_entity.id
_entity.type
_entity.pdbx_description
1 polymer ?
#
loop_
_entity_poly.entity_id
_entity_poly.type
_entity_poly.pdbx_seq_one_letter_code
_entity_poly.pdbx_strand_id
1 'polypeptide(L)'
;MPQVLSIELYQLLEEKLGKEEAKKVASAIEIGIDVIEKKADAVALQKKLELKDELTKELANKTDIVRLEGKIETDIVRLEGKIETDIARLEGKIEKEILRLDRKFTIMFIILFFTIIFLNQNALEFFIRVLGVIK
;
A
#
# COMPACT_ATOMS: atom_id res chain seq x y z
N MET A 1 31.00 37.86 16.24
CA MET A 1 31.66 39.19 16.40
C MET A 1 32.46 39.09 17.67
N PRO A 2 33.73 39.55 17.75
CA PRO A 2 34.51 39.43 18.98
C PRO A 2 33.72 40.12 20.11
N GLN A 3 33.28 39.31 21.07
CA GLN A 3 32.45 39.79 22.16
C GLN A 3 33.39 40.47 23.15
N VAL A 4 33.36 41.80 23.13
CA VAL A 4 34.17 42.62 24.03
C VAL A 4 33.69 42.35 25.45
N LEU A 5 34.64 42.07 26.35
CA LEU A 5 34.35 41.92 27.77
C LEU A 5 33.50 43.11 28.23
N SER A 6 32.46 42.89 29.05
CA SER A 6 31.66 44.01 29.54
C SER A 6 32.56 44.99 30.29
N ILE A 7 32.32 46.29 30.07
CA ILE A 7 33.11 47.36 30.70
C ILE A 7 33.13 47.20 32.23
N GLU A 8 32.00 46.76 32.80
CA GLU A 8 31.86 46.45 34.23
C GLU A 8 32.80 45.34 34.70
N LEU A 9 32.92 44.24 33.94
CA LEU A 9 33.80 43.14 34.30
C LEU A 9 35.28 43.54 34.18
N TYR A 10 35.62 44.34 33.17
CA TYR A 10 36.97 44.87 33.01
C TYR A 10 37.36 45.84 34.14
N GLN A 11 36.45 46.74 34.53
CA GLN A 11 36.67 47.65 35.68
C GLN A 11 36.84 46.89 37.00
N LEU A 12 36.04 45.86 37.24
CA LEU A 12 36.16 45.00 38.42
C LEU A 12 37.53 44.27 38.47
N LEU A 13 38.02 43.81 37.32
CA LEU A 13 39.34 43.20 37.20
C LEU A 13 40.45 44.22 37.48
N GLU A 14 40.37 45.44 36.93
CA GLU A 14 41.35 46.51 37.21
C GLU A 14 41.39 46.88 38.70
N GLU A 15 40.22 46.96 39.36
CA GLU A 15 40.11 47.28 40.78
C GLU A 15 40.73 46.20 41.69
N LYS A 16 40.57 44.92 41.33
CA LYS A 16 41.04 43.80 42.17
C LYS A 16 42.46 43.33 41.87
N LEU A 17 42.92 43.44 40.63
CA LEU A 17 44.18 42.85 40.16
C LEU A 17 45.22 43.90 39.75
N GLY A 18 44.82 45.15 39.55
CA GLY A 18 45.64 46.17 38.91
C GLY A 18 45.59 46.10 37.38
N LYS A 19 45.89 47.22 36.70
CA LYS A 19 45.69 47.38 35.25
C LYS A 19 46.37 46.33 34.36
N GLU A 20 47.61 45.96 34.68
CA GLU A 20 48.38 45.02 33.84
C GLU A 20 47.87 43.58 33.97
N GLU A 21 47.69 43.08 35.19
CA GLU A 21 47.11 41.75 35.41
C GLU A 21 45.66 41.66 34.92
N ALA A 22 44.86 42.71 35.09
CA ALA A 22 43.49 42.78 34.55
C ALA A 22 43.46 42.64 33.04
N LYS A 23 44.38 43.31 32.32
CA LYS A 23 44.48 43.22 30.86
C LYS A 23 44.86 41.81 30.38
N LYS A 24 45.78 41.14 31.08
CA LYS A 24 46.16 39.74 30.78
C LYS A 24 44.98 38.78 30.99
N VAL A 25 44.25 38.94 32.10
CA VAL A 25 43.09 38.10 32.41
C VAL A 25 41.95 38.36 31.43
N ALA A 26 41.66 39.61 31.08
CA ALA A 26 40.65 39.96 30.10
C ALA A 26 40.96 39.34 28.72
N SER A 27 42.22 39.44 28.27
CA SER A 27 42.66 38.82 27.01
C SER A 27 42.52 37.30 27.03
N ALA A 28 42.85 36.64 28.15
CA ALA A 28 42.67 35.20 28.30
C ALA A 28 41.18 34.79 28.27
N ILE A 29 40.29 35.60 28.86
CA ILE A 29 38.84 35.36 28.82
C ILE A 29 38.30 35.55 27.40
N GLU A 30 38.70 36.60 26.69
CA GLU A 30 38.27 36.83 25.30
C GLU A 30 38.68 35.66 24.38
N ILE A 31 39.92 35.17 24.51
CA ILE A 31 40.37 33.97 23.80
C ILE A 31 39.52 32.75 24.20
N GLY A 32 39.20 32.60 25.48
CA GLY A 32 38.33 31.54 25.98
C GLY A 32 36.93 31.59 25.37
N ILE A 33 36.33 32.78 25.26
CA ILE A 33 35.01 33.00 24.65
C ILE A 33 35.04 32.65 23.17
N ASP A 34 36.05 33.10 22.40
CA ASP A 34 36.19 32.78 20.98
C ASP A 34 36.33 31.27 20.73
N VAL A 35 37.06 30.56 21.61
CA VAL A 35 37.18 29.09 21.56
C VAL A 35 35.84 28.42 21.88
N ILE A 36 35.09 28.92 22.86
CA ILE A 36 33.78 28.38 23.23
C ILE A 36 32.77 28.60 22.09
N GLU A 37 32.74 29.78 21.47
CA GLU A 37 31.85 30.11 20.36
C GLU A 37 32.12 29.19 19.16
N LYS A 38 33.40 29.05 18.76
CA LYS A 38 33.80 28.12 17.71
C LYS A 38 33.41 26.68 18.00
N LYS A 39 33.55 26.23 19.27
CA LYS A 39 33.10 24.90 19.69
C LYS A 39 31.58 24.77 19.66
N ALA A 40 30.84 25.80 20.07
CA ALA A 40 29.38 25.80 20.06
C ALA A 40 28.85 25.68 18.62
N ASP A 41 29.43 26.44 17.68
CA ASP A 41 29.09 26.34 16.25
C ASP A 41 29.42 24.96 15.68
N ALA A 42 30.59 24.41 16.01
CA ALA A 42 30.98 23.07 15.59
C ALA A 42 30.02 21.99 16.12
N VAL A 43 29.62 22.08 17.39
CA VAL A 43 28.67 21.14 18.02
C VAL A 43 27.28 21.30 17.41
N ALA A 44 26.82 22.52 17.14
CA ALA A 44 25.54 22.76 16.49
C ALA A 44 25.51 22.16 15.07
N LEU A 45 26.58 22.34 14.31
CA LEU A 45 26.72 21.75 12.98
C LEU A 45 26.76 20.22 13.05
N GLN A 46 27.52 19.66 13.99
CA GLN A 46 27.60 18.22 14.20
C GLN A 46 26.22 17.63 14.52
N LYS A 47 25.50 18.19 15.49
CA LYS A 47 24.16 17.72 15.84
C LYS A 47 23.17 17.82 14.68
N LYS A 48 23.27 18.87 13.86
CA LYS A 48 22.44 19.01 12.66
C LYS A 48 22.74 17.91 11.63
N LEU A 49 24.00 17.52 11.49
CA LEU A 49 24.41 16.42 10.62
C LEU A 49 23.95 15.07 11.16
N GLU A 50 24.12 14.82 12.46
CA GLU A 50 23.64 13.60 13.14
C GLU A 50 22.12 13.45 12.99
N LEU A 51 21.35 14.49 13.29
CA LEU A 51 19.90 14.50 13.11
C LEU A 51 19.50 14.23 11.66
N LYS A 52 20.21 14.83 10.68
CA LYS A 52 19.94 14.58 9.26
C LYS A 52 20.21 13.12 8.88
N ASP A 53 21.27 12.52 9.41
CA ASP A 53 21.62 11.13 9.16
C ASP A 53 20.60 10.16 9.78
N GLU A 54 20.20 10.39 11.02
CA GLU A 54 19.14 9.62 11.69
C GLU A 54 17.81 9.71 10.94
N LEU A 55 17.38 10.93 10.57
CA LEU A 55 16.14 11.14 9.82
C LEU A 55 16.19 10.46 8.45
N THR A 56 17.36 10.45 7.79
CA THR A 56 17.55 9.77 6.49
C THR A 56 17.46 8.25 6.61
N LYS A 57 17.82 7.68 7.76
CA LYS A 57 17.69 6.24 8.04
C LYS A 57 16.25 5.81 8.32
N GLU A 58 15.47 6.66 8.98
CA GLU A 58 14.07 6.37 9.31
C GLU A 58 13.09 6.67 8.17
N LEU A 59 13.43 7.59 7.27
CA LEU A 59 12.60 7.91 6.12
C LEU A 59 12.57 6.74 5.13
N ALA A 60 11.36 6.31 4.78
CA ALA A 60 11.14 5.42 3.66
C ALA A 60 11.78 6.02 2.41
N ASN A 61 12.70 5.28 1.82
CA ASN A 61 13.44 5.76 0.66
C ASN A 61 12.67 5.44 -0.63
N LYS A 62 13.09 6.04 -1.74
CA LYS A 62 12.47 5.77 -3.06
C LYS A 62 12.49 4.28 -3.42
N THR A 63 13.50 3.53 -2.99
CA THR A 63 13.61 2.08 -3.21
C THR A 63 12.53 1.31 -2.46
N ASP A 64 12.18 1.72 -1.24
CA ASP A 64 11.11 1.11 -0.46
C ASP A 64 9.76 1.29 -1.14
N ILE A 65 9.51 2.50 -1.67
CA ILE A 65 8.31 2.82 -2.44
C ILE A 65 8.24 1.95 -3.70
N VAL A 66 9.30 1.93 -4.52
CA VAL A 66 9.36 1.11 -5.75
C VAL A 66 9.19 -0.37 -5.43
N ARG A 67 9.77 -0.85 -4.32
CA ARG A 67 9.59 -2.23 -3.87
C ARG A 67 8.14 -2.54 -3.49
N LEU A 68 7.46 -1.61 -2.82
CA LEU A 68 6.05 -1.75 -2.48
C LEU A 68 5.16 -1.71 -3.73
N GLU A 69 5.42 -0.79 -4.67
CA GLU A 69 4.72 -0.72 -5.95
C GLU A 69 4.82 -2.04 -6.72
N GLY A 70 6.03 -2.61 -6.84
CA GLY A 70 6.21 -3.90 -7.51
C GLY A 70 5.52 -5.07 -6.79
N LYS A 71 5.44 -5.05 -5.45
CA LYS A 71 4.65 -6.04 -4.69
C LYS A 71 3.16 -5.89 -4.97
N ILE A 72 2.65 -4.66 -4.99
CA ILE A 72 1.24 -4.36 -5.28
C ILE A 72 0.89 -4.83 -6.69
N GLU A 73 1.72 -4.52 -7.68
CA GLU A 73 1.52 -4.96 -9.07
C GLU A 73 1.48 -6.49 -9.18
N THR A 74 2.41 -7.18 -8.49
CA THR A 74 2.42 -8.65 -8.45
C THR A 74 1.13 -9.21 -7.81
N ASP A 75 0.65 -8.58 -6.74
CA ASP A 75 -0.59 -8.99 -6.08
C ASP A 75 -1.83 -8.76 -6.96
N ILE A 76 -1.87 -7.65 -7.71
CA ILE A 76 -2.94 -7.36 -8.67
C ILE A 76 -3.00 -8.47 -9.73
N VAL A 77 -1.89 -8.74 -10.42
CA VAL A 77 -1.83 -9.79 -11.47
C VAL A 77 -2.24 -11.15 -10.91
N ARG A 78 -1.81 -11.49 -9.69
CA ARG A 78 -2.19 -12.74 -9.03
C ARG A 78 -3.69 -12.81 -8.73
N LEU A 79 -4.30 -11.70 -8.32
CA LEU A 79 -5.74 -11.64 -8.04
C LEU A 79 -6.57 -11.70 -9.32
N GLU A 80 -6.16 -11.01 -10.37
CA GLU A 80 -6.81 -11.06 -11.69
C GLU A 80 -6.84 -12.49 -12.22
N GLY A 81 -5.71 -13.21 -12.21
CA GLY A 81 -5.67 -14.61 -12.65
C GLY A 81 -6.55 -15.56 -11.82
N LYS A 82 -6.71 -15.31 -10.52
CA LYS A 82 -7.64 -16.07 -9.68
C LYS A 82 -9.10 -15.78 -10.05
N ILE A 83 -9.43 -14.52 -10.30
CA ILE A 83 -10.77 -14.11 -10.71
C ILE A 83 -11.13 -14.74 -12.06
N GLU A 84 -10.23 -14.70 -13.04
CA GLU A 84 -10.44 -15.34 -14.35
C GLU A 84 -10.69 -16.85 -14.22
N THR A 85 -9.89 -17.52 -13.39
CA THR A 85 -10.06 -18.96 -13.12
C THR A 85 -11.40 -19.27 -12.47
N ASP A 86 -11.83 -18.44 -11.51
CA ASP A 86 -13.12 -18.60 -10.84
C ASP A 86 -14.30 -18.33 -11.76
N ILE A 87 -14.21 -17.33 -12.64
CA ILE A 87 -15.21 -17.05 -13.68
C ILE A 87 -15.34 -18.26 -14.61
N ALA A 88 -14.24 -18.74 -15.20
CA ALA A 88 -14.26 -19.88 -16.11
C ALA A 88 -14.83 -21.15 -15.44
N ARG A 89 -14.51 -21.36 -14.16
CA ARG A 89 -15.05 -22.47 -13.37
C ARG A 89 -16.56 -22.33 -13.14
N LEU A 90 -17.06 -21.12 -12.88
CA LEU A 90 -18.48 -20.87 -12.69
C LEU A 90 -19.26 -21.01 -14.00
N GLU A 91 -18.74 -20.45 -15.10
CA GLU A 91 -19.32 -20.61 -16.44
C GLU A 91 -19.47 -22.09 -16.80
N GLY A 92 -18.42 -22.89 -16.61
CA GLY A 92 -18.48 -24.33 -16.87
C GLY A 92 -19.46 -25.10 -15.96
N LYS A 93 -19.71 -24.63 -14.73
CA LYS A 93 -20.75 -25.19 -13.87
C LYS A 93 -22.16 -24.82 -14.35
N ILE A 94 -22.35 -23.57 -14.74
CA ILE A 94 -23.62 -23.06 -15.26
C ILE A 94 -23.99 -23.80 -16.54
N GLU A 95 -23.06 -23.95 -17.49
CA GLU A 95 -23.28 -24.68 -18.74
C GLU A 95 -23.70 -26.14 -18.48
N LYS A 96 -23.04 -26.82 -17.55
CA LYS A 96 -23.42 -28.19 -17.15
C LYS A 96 -24.83 -28.27 -16.57
N GLU A 97 -25.22 -27.31 -15.72
CA GLU A 97 -26.57 -27.28 -15.16
C GLU A 97 -27.62 -26.93 -16.22
N ILE A 98 -27.33 -26.03 -17.16
CA ILE A 98 -28.20 -25.75 -18.32
C ILE A 98 -28.43 -27.02 -19.13
N LEU A 99 -27.38 -27.74 -19.54
CA LEU A 99 -27.51 -28.99 -20.29
C LEU A 99 -28.30 -30.07 -19.53
N ARG A 100 -28.14 -30.12 -18.21
CA ARG A 100 -28.88 -31.03 -17.33
C ARG A 100 -30.36 -30.67 -17.28
N LEU A 101 -30.68 -29.39 -17.17
CA LEU A 101 -32.05 -28.88 -17.17
C LEU A 101 -32.71 -29.10 -18.54
N ASP A 102 -32.04 -28.79 -19.63
CA ASP A 102 -32.55 -29.00 -20.99
C ASP A 102 -32.88 -30.48 -21.24
N ARG A 103 -32.03 -31.40 -20.78
CA ARG A 103 -32.31 -32.84 -20.87
C ARG A 103 -33.54 -33.23 -20.05
N LYS A 104 -33.66 -32.74 -18.81
CA LYS A 104 -34.84 -33.01 -17.97
C LYS A 104 -36.11 -32.45 -18.63
N PHE A 105 -36.04 -31.23 -19.15
CA PHE A 105 -37.16 -30.57 -19.81
C PHE A 105 -37.58 -31.34 -21.06
N THR A 106 -36.62 -31.76 -21.89
CA THR A 106 -36.87 -32.59 -23.08
C THR A 106 -37.57 -33.90 -22.70
N ILE A 107 -37.08 -34.61 -21.68
CA ILE A 107 -37.69 -35.86 -21.21
C ILE A 107 -39.12 -35.61 -20.71
N MET A 108 -39.33 -34.57 -19.91
CA MET A 108 -40.67 -34.21 -19.43
C MET A 108 -41.62 -33.89 -20.58
N PHE A 109 -41.15 -33.17 -21.60
CA PHE A 109 -41.94 -32.83 -22.77
C PHE A 109 -42.33 -34.07 -23.58
N ILE A 110 -41.41 -35.02 -23.76
CA ILE A 110 -41.69 -36.31 -24.41
C ILE A 110 -42.73 -37.10 -23.62
N ILE A 111 -42.56 -37.23 -22.30
CA ILE A 111 -43.52 -37.93 -21.44
C ILE A 111 -44.90 -37.28 -21.55
N LEU A 112 -44.97 -35.95 -21.43
CA LEU A 112 -46.21 -35.20 -21.52
C LEU A 112 -46.90 -35.41 -22.87
N PHE A 113 -46.15 -35.36 -23.97
CA PHE A 113 -46.65 -35.62 -25.32
C PHE A 113 -47.29 -37.01 -25.43
N PHE A 114 -46.61 -38.05 -24.94
CA PHE A 114 -47.18 -39.40 -24.90
C PHE A 114 -48.41 -39.47 -24.00
N THR A 115 -48.39 -38.87 -22.81
CA THR A 115 -49.55 -38.85 -21.91
C THR A 115 -50.78 -38.21 -22.57
N ILE A 116 -50.61 -37.12 -23.31
CA ILE A 116 -51.70 -36.47 -24.06
C ILE A 116 -52.27 -37.40 -25.14
N ILE A 117 -51.41 -38.08 -25.91
CA ILE A 117 -51.85 -39.02 -26.94
C ILE A 117 -52.57 -40.22 -26.34
N PHE A 118 -52.02 -40.84 -25.28
CA PHE A 118 -52.59 -42.02 -24.64
C PHE A 118 -53.93 -41.73 -23.96
N LEU A 119 -54.12 -40.54 -23.38
CA LEU A 119 -55.37 -40.17 -22.70
C LEU A 119 -56.44 -39.67 -23.67
N ASN A 120 -56.08 -39.29 -24.89
CA ASN A 120 -57.01 -38.78 -25.89
C ASN A 120 -57.24 -39.80 -27.00
N GLN A 121 -58.35 -40.55 -26.92
CA GLN A 121 -58.72 -41.56 -27.92
C GLN A 121 -58.73 -41.01 -29.35
N ASN A 122 -59.22 -39.78 -29.54
CA ASN A 122 -59.23 -39.12 -30.85
C ASN A 122 -57.81 -38.86 -31.36
N ALA A 123 -56.88 -38.48 -30.47
CA ALA A 123 -55.48 -38.26 -30.84
C ALA A 123 -54.79 -39.59 -31.20
N LEU A 124 -55.08 -40.68 -30.48
CA LEU A 124 -54.55 -42.01 -30.78
C LEU A 124 -55.05 -42.54 -32.13
N GLU A 125 -56.36 -42.43 -32.39
CA GLU A 125 -56.96 -42.83 -33.67
C GLU A 125 -56.38 -42.02 -34.84
N PHE A 126 -56.23 -40.70 -34.66
CA PHE A 126 -55.56 -39.84 -35.64
C PHE A 126 -54.11 -40.29 -35.90
N PHE A 127 -53.33 -40.59 -34.86
CA PHE A 127 -51.94 -41.02 -34.99
C PHE A 127 -51.82 -42.36 -35.73
N ILE A 128 -52.69 -43.32 -35.42
CA ILE A 128 -52.74 -44.64 -36.06
C ILE A 128 -53.14 -44.52 -37.55
N ARG A 129 -54.09 -43.62 -37.88
CA ARG A 129 -54.46 -43.31 -39.27
C ARG A 129 -53.33 -42.63 -40.04
N VAL A 130 -52.63 -41.66 -39.42
CA VAL A 130 -51.47 -40.98 -40.03
C VAL A 130 -50.32 -41.95 -40.29
N LEU A 131 -50.09 -42.91 -39.41
CA LEU A 131 -49.10 -43.99 -39.59
C LEU A 131 -49.55 -45.08 -40.58
N GLY A 132 -50.78 -45.00 -41.11
CA GLY A 132 -51.29 -45.94 -42.12
C GLY A 132 -51.62 -47.34 -41.60
N VAL A 133 -51.75 -47.50 -40.28
CA VAL A 133 -52.01 -48.80 -39.64
C VAL A 133 -53.50 -49.17 -39.72
N ILE A 134 -54.40 -48.18 -39.79
CA ILE A 134 -55.83 -48.35 -40.01
C ILE A 134 -56.25 -47.36 -41.12
N LYS A 135 -57.06 -47.83 -42.09
CA LYS A 135 -57.67 -46.98 -43.13
C LYS A 135 -58.87 -46.21 -42.58
#